data_AF-A0A7V2VLQ7-F1
#
_entry.id   AF-A0A7V2VLQ7-F1
#
_cell.length_a   1.000
_cell.length_b   1.000
_cell.length_c   1.000
_cell.angle_alpha   90.00
_cell.angle_beta   90.00
_cell.angle_gamma   90.00
#
_symmetry.space_group_name_H-M   'P 1'
#
loop_
_entity.id
_entity.type
_entity.pdbx_description
1 polymer ?
#
loop_
_entity_poly.entity_id
_entity_poly.type
_entity_poly.pdbx_seq_one_letter_code
_entity_poly.pdbx_strand_id
1 'polypeptide(L)' 'MKVAQIGEFGLIDLLSKITDRAQDKRLDSWQRLTVGIGDDAAAWQGDTSVQLATVDSLIQGIHFSL' A
#
# COMPACT_ATOMS: atom_id res chain seq x y z
N MET A 1 -13.37 0.57 16.01
CA MET A 1 -13.77 -0.73 15.43
C MET A 1 -12.63 -1.71 15.61
N LYS A 2 -12.90 -3.00 15.81
CA LYS A 2 -11.84 -4.02 15.82
C LYS A 2 -11.45 -4.39 14.40
N VAL A 3 -10.17 -4.69 14.14
CA VAL A 3 -9.68 -5.12 12.82
C VAL A 3 -10.49 -6.30 12.27
N ALA A 4 -10.78 -7.28 13.12
CA ALA A 4 -11.59 -8.45 12.76
C ALA A 4 -13.03 -8.13 12.28
N GLN A 5 -13.57 -6.95 12.59
CA GLN A 5 -14.91 -6.53 12.14
C GLN A 5 -14.85 -5.72 10.83
N ILE A 6 -13.72 -5.08 10.56
CA ILE A 6 -13.50 -4.29 9.34
C ILE A 6 -13.15 -5.22 8.17
N GLY A 7 -12.40 -6.29 8.45
CA GLY A 7 -11.83 -7.16 7.43
C GLY A 7 -10.65 -6.51 6.70
N GLU A 8 -9.99 -7.29 5.86
CA GLU A 8 -8.79 -6.88 5.13
C GLU A 8 -9.08 -5.71 4.18
N PHE A 9 -10.02 -5.88 3.25
CA PHE A 9 -10.33 -4.85 2.26
C PHE A 9 -10.83 -3.54 2.89
N GLY A 10 -11.60 -3.62 3.97
CA GLY A 10 -12.04 -2.43 4.70
C GLY A 10 -10.87 -1.71 5.39
N LEU A 11 -9.85 -2.46 5.85
CA LEU A 11 -8.66 -1.87 6.45
C LEU A 11 -7.77 -1.22 5.36
N ILE A 12 -7.64 -1.85 4.20
CA ILE A 12 -6.92 -1.27 3.03
C ILE A 12 -7.59 0.05 2.60
N ASP A 13 -8.92 0.07 2.46
CA ASP A 13 -9.67 1.30 2.12
C ASP A 13 -9.50 2.39 3.18
N LEU A 14 -9.50 2.03 4.47
CA LEU A 14 -9.23 2.98 5.55
C LEU A 14 -7.82 3.58 5.45
N LEU A 15 -6.80 2.76 5.21
CA LEU A 15 -5.42 3.21 5.05
C LEU A 15 -5.24 4.09 3.80
N SER A 16 -5.87 3.71 2.69
CA SER A 16 -5.90 4.51 1.46
C SER A 16 -6.45 5.91 1.72
N LYS A 17 -7.62 6.01 2.39
CA LYS A 17 -8.24 7.29 2.76
C LYS A 17 -7.39 8.15 3.69
N ILE A 18 -6.66 7.54 4.64
CA ILE A 18 -5.74 8.28 5.52
C ILE A 18 -4.58 8.87 4.70
N THR A 19 -4.04 8.07 3.79
CA THR A 19 -2.92 8.43 2.92
C THR A 19 -3.30 9.53 1.93
N ASP A 20 -4.47 9.42 1.29
CA ASP A 20 -5.01 10.43 0.37
C ASP A 20 -5.22 11.79 1.05
N ARG A 21 -5.69 11.80 2.30
CA ARG A 21 -5.85 13.04 3.07
C ARG A 21 -4.52 13.72 3.41
N ALA A 22 -3.45 12.95 3.48
CA ALA A 22 -2.09 13.45 3.71
C ALA A 22 -1.36 13.81 2.40
N GLN A 23 -1.99 13.60 1.25
CA GLN A 23 -1.37 13.87 -0.04
C GLN A 23 -1.10 15.37 -0.23
N ASP A 24 0.12 15.70 -0.59
CA ASP A 24 0.51 17.04 -1.03
C ASP A 24 1.06 16.98 -2.45
N LYS A 25 0.23 17.34 -3.44
CA LYS A 25 0.60 17.30 -4.86
C LYS A 25 1.75 18.26 -5.24
N ARG A 26 2.22 19.10 -4.33
CA ARG A 26 3.41 19.94 -4.54
C ARG A 26 4.70 19.16 -4.30
N LEU A 27 4.65 18.03 -3.61
CA LEU A 27 5.82 17.20 -3.35
C LEU A 27 6.05 16.23 -4.52
N ASP A 28 7.29 16.17 -4.99
CA ASP A 28 7.72 15.28 -6.08
C ASP A 28 7.36 13.81 -5.83
N SER A 29 7.40 13.36 -4.58
CA SER A 29 7.03 11.99 -4.20
C SER A 29 5.59 11.64 -4.57
N TRP A 30 4.67 12.60 -4.44
CA TRP A 30 3.25 12.40 -4.79
C TRP A 30 2.99 12.56 -6.28
N GLN A 31 3.76 13.40 -6.97
CA GLN A 31 3.66 13.57 -8.43
C GLN A 31 4.20 12.37 -9.19
N ARG A 32 5.21 11.69 -8.64
CA ARG A 32 5.86 10.52 -9.24
C ARG A 32 5.10 9.22 -8.96
N LEU A 33 4.16 9.20 -8.01
CA LEU A 33 3.36 8.01 -7.73
C LEU A 33 2.41 7.71 -8.90
N THR A 34 2.55 6.55 -9.52
CA THR A 34 1.74 6.11 -10.66
C THR A 34 0.58 5.21 -10.20
N VAL A 35 0.88 4.26 -9.31
CA VAL A 35 -0.10 3.36 -8.69
C VAL A 35 0.18 3.31 -7.19
N GLY A 36 -0.84 3.63 -6.39
CA GLY A 36 -0.76 3.69 -4.93
C GLY A 36 -1.34 2.44 -4.25
N ILE A 37 -1.93 2.63 -3.08
CA ILE A 37 -2.56 1.56 -2.30
C ILE A 37 -3.74 0.94 -3.06
N GLY A 38 -3.83 -0.39 -3.11
CA GLY A 38 -5.01 -1.13 -3.57
C GLY A 38 -4.79 -2.08 -4.76
N ASP A 39 -3.60 -2.09 -5.35
CA ASP A 39 -3.16 -3.05 -6.38
C ASP A 39 -2.10 -4.01 -5.79
N ASP A 40 -1.57 -4.92 -6.61
CA ASP A 40 -0.56 -5.92 -6.20
C ASP A 40 0.79 -5.32 -5.78
N ALA A 41 1.10 -4.11 -6.26
CA ALA A 41 2.31 -3.36 -5.94
C ALA A 41 2.08 -1.86 -6.08
N ALA A 42 2.82 -1.06 -5.30
CA ALA A 42 2.95 0.36 -5.56
C ALA A 42 3.94 0.59 -6.71
N ALA A 43 3.59 1.49 -7.63
CA ALA A 43 4.45 1.89 -8.75
C ALA A 43 4.73 3.38 -8.69
N TRP A 44 6.01 3.78 -8.78
CA TRP A 44 6.40 5.18 -8.89
C TRP A 44 7.48 5.41 -9.95
N GLN A 45 7.47 6.60 -10.53
CA GLN A 45 8.45 7.03 -11.51
C GLN A 45 9.76 7.40 -10.80
N GLY A 46 10.77 6.53 -10.91
CA GLY A 46 12.16 6.86 -10.61
C GLY A 46 12.79 7.71 -11.71
N ASP A 47 14.05 8.08 -11.55
CA ASP A 47 14.70 9.02 -12.48
C ASP A 47 14.82 8.46 -13.92
N THR A 48 14.96 7.15 -14.07
CA THR A 48 15.14 6.48 -15.36
C THR A 48 14.13 5.40 -15.68
N SER A 49 13.36 4.93 -14.69
CA SER A 49 12.42 3.81 -14.86
C SER A 49 11.32 3.84 -13.80
N VAL A 50 10.23 3.12 -14.08
CA VAL A 50 9.23 2.79 -13.06
C VAL A 50 9.83 1.81 -12.07
N GLN A 51 9.64 2.10 -10.79
CA GLN A 51 10.03 1.23 -9.68
C GLN A 51 8.77 0.66 -9.04
N LEU A 52 8.83 -0.62 -8.72
CA LEU A 52 7.74 -1.35 -8.06
C LEU A 52 8.18 -1.72 -6.65
N ALA A 53 7.33 -1.46 -5.66
CA ALA A 53 7.47 -2.06 -4.34
C ALA A 53 6.22 -2.84 -3.98
N THR A 54 6.44 -4.04 -3.48
CA THR A 54 5.43 -4.86 -2.83
C THR A 54 6.06 -5.50 -1.60
N VAL A 55 5.23 -5.91 -0.66
CA VAL A 55 5.68 -6.58 0.56
C VAL A 55 4.65 -7.62 0.95
N ASP A 56 5.15 -8.82 1.23
CA ASP A 56 4.39 -9.93 1.78
C ASP A 56 5.03 -10.42 3.07
N SER A 57 4.25 -11.13 3.86
CA SER A 57 4.73 -11.74 5.11
C SER A 57 4.33 -13.19 5.19
N LEU A 58 5.27 -14.04 5.61
CA LEU A 58 5.00 -15.44 5.94
C LEU A 58 5.04 -15.62 7.45
N ILE A 59 3.95 -16.15 7.99
CA ILE A 59 3.71 -16.28 9.43
C ILE A 59 3.58 -17.77 9.76
N GLN A 60 4.41 -18.29 10.67
CA GLN A 60 4.31 -19.66 11.21
C GLN A 60 2.91 -19.88 11.81
N GLY A 61 2.31 -21.04 11.52
CA GLY A 61 0.96 -21.40 11.96
C GLY A 61 -0.16 -20.79 11.10
N ILE A 62 0.17 -19.95 10.10
CA ILE A 62 -0.79 -19.44 9.11
C ILE A 62 -0.37 -19.89 7.71
N HIS A 63 0.88 -19.58 7.33
CA HIS A 63 1.40 -19.81 5.98
C HIS A 63 2.25 -21.08 5.91
N PHE A 64 2.89 -21.47 7.01
CA PHE A 64 3.74 -22.67 7.09
C PHE A 64 3.77 -23.26 8.50
N SER A 65 4.23 -24.50 8.61
CA SER A 65 4.45 -25.22 9.87
C SER A 65 5.84 -25.85 9.88
N LEU A 66 6.74 -25.33 10.72
CA LEU A 66 8.02 -25.93 11.09
C LEU A 66 7.90 -27.06 12.12
#